data_AF-A0A8T5R8S7-F1
#
_entry.id   AF-A0A8T5R8S7-F1
#
_cell.length_a   1.000
_cell.length_b   1.000
_cell.length_c   1.000
_cell.angle_alpha   90.00
_cell.angle_beta   90.00
_cell.angle_gamma   90.00
#
_symmetry.space_group_name_H-M   'P 1'
#
loop_
_entity.id
_entity.type
_entity.pdbx_description
1 polymer ?
#
loop_
_entity_poly.entity_id
_entity_poly.type
_entity_poly.pdbx_seq_one_letter_code
_entity_poly.pdbx_strand_id
1 'polypeptide(L)' 'MWLVEEIGELATILNSKDIDKKKVSEEIADISAWINSNANLLEIDRGSILFNKNPYKCVRCNSKPCQSNTSRREKTVF' A
#
# COMPACT_ATOMS: atom_id res chain seq x y z
N MET A 1 3.50 5.34 19.05
CA MET A 1 3.73 4.78 17.70
C MET A 1 2.39 4.79 16.99
N TRP A 2 2.19 5.73 16.08
CA TRP A 2 0.88 6.14 15.55
C TRP A 2 0.46 5.37 14.30
N LEU A 3 1.33 4.53 13.72
CA LEU A 3 1.01 3.76 12.50
C LEU A 3 -0.29 2.92 12.60
N VAL A 4 -0.53 2.31 13.77
CA VAL A 4 -1.74 1.50 13.99
C VAL A 4 -3.00 2.37 14.04
N GLU A 5 -2.86 3.62 14.48
CA GLU A 5 -3.94 4.60 14.53
C GLU A 5 -4.37 5.01 13.13
N GLU A 6 -3.43 5.41 12.27
CA GLU A 6 -3.73 5.77 10.86
C GLU A 6 -4.38 4.59 10.10
N ILE A 7 -3.96 3.35 10.39
CA ILE A 7 -4.60 2.16 9.81
C ILE A 7 -6.05 2.02 10.30
N GLY A 8 -6.32 2.35 11.56
CA GLY A 8 -7.66 2.38 12.13
C GLY A 8 -8.55 3.46 11.54
N GLU A 9 -8.01 4.66 11.29
CA GLU A 9 -8.71 5.75 10.63
C GLU A 9 -9.06 5.37 9.18
N LEU A 10 -8.10 4.82 8.43
CA LEU A 10 -8.35 4.28 7.09
C LEU A 10 -9.42 3.18 7.11
N ALA A 11 -9.34 2.23 8.03
CA ALA A 11 -10.33 1.15 8.15
C ALA A 11 -11.74 1.68 8.43
N THR A 12 -11.85 2.74 9.23
CA THR A 12 -13.12 3.40 9.53
C THR A 12 -13.75 4.01 8.28
N ILE A 13 -12.95 4.68 7.45
CA ILE A 13 -13.43 5.26 6.18
C ILE A 13 -13.83 4.15 5.21
N LEU A 14 -13.06 3.07 5.11
CA LEU A 14 -13.35 1.94 4.21
C LEU A 14 -14.60 1.14 4.60
N ASN A 15 -14.96 1.12 5.88
CA ASN A 15 -16.19 0.48 6.37
C ASN A 15 -17.43 1.38 6.29
N SER A 16 -17.28 2.64 5.86
CA SER A 16 -18.42 3.55 5.67
C SER A 16 -19.21 3.21 4.39
N LYS A 17 -20.49 3.61 4.35
CA LYS A 17 -21.33 3.44 3.15
C LYS A 17 -20.93 4.35 1.99
N ASP A 18 -20.39 5.52 2.31
CA ASP A 18 -20.00 6.56 1.36
C ASP A 18 -18.50 6.86 1.52
N ILE A 19 -17.67 6.22 0.69
CA ILE A 19 -16.22 6.34 0.77
C ILE A 19 -15.77 7.69 0.20
N ASP A 20 -15.25 8.56 1.06
CA ASP A 20 -14.60 9.80 0.67
C ASP A 20 -13.15 9.54 0.22
N LYS A 21 -12.92 9.58 -1.10
CA LYS A 21 -11.60 9.36 -1.70
C LYS A 21 -10.55 10.36 -1.22
N LYS A 22 -10.94 11.57 -0.83
CA LYS A 22 -10.00 12.57 -0.32
C LYS A 22 -9.45 12.11 1.02
N LYS A 23 -10.33 11.72 1.95
CA LYS A 23 -9.92 11.17 3.25
C LYS A 23 -9.10 9.89 3.11
N VAL A 24 -9.50 8.98 2.22
CA VAL A 24 -8.69 7.78 1.92
C VAL A 24 -7.28 8.16 1.49
N SER A 25 -7.12 9.20 0.66
CA SER A 25 -5.81 9.65 0.22
C SER A 25 -5.00 10.29 1.35
N GLU A 26 -5.65 10.97 2.29
CA GLU A 26 -5.03 11.56 3.48
C GLU A 26 -4.47 10.43 4.37
N GLU A 27 -5.29 9.45 4.77
CA GLU A 27 -4.82 8.35 5.63
C GLU A 27 -3.71 7.50 4.99
N ILE A 28 -3.75 7.30 3.67
CA ILE A 28 -2.68 6.57 2.95
C ILE A 28 -1.37 7.36 3.01
N ALA A 29 -1.42 8.69 2.94
CA ALA A 29 -0.25 9.54 3.07
C ALA A 29 0.32 9.46 4.49
N ASP A 30 -0.53 9.47 5.51
CA ASP A 30 -0.12 9.40 6.91
C ASP A 30 0.48 8.03 7.28
N ILE A 31 -0.12 6.93 6.81
CA ILE A 31 0.47 5.58 6.90
C ILE A 31 1.87 5.55 6.26
N SER A 32 2.00 6.15 5.07
CA SER A 32 3.28 6.19 4.35
C SER A 32 4.33 7.02 5.09
N ALA A 33 3.91 8.14 5.71
CA ALA A 33 4.77 8.98 6.53
C ALA A 33 5.30 8.21 7.75
N TRP A 34 4.45 7.46 8.46
CA TRP A 34 4.90 6.65 9.60
C TRP A 34 5.79 5.48 9.21
N ILE A 35 5.51 4.81 8.07
CA ILE A 35 6.42 3.77 7.53
C ILE A 35 7.79 4.39 7.23
N ASN A 36 7.83 5.57 6.62
CA ASN A 36 9.08 6.29 6.35
C ASN A 36 9.83 6.64 7.64
N SER A 37 9.13 7.22 8.61
CA SER A 37 9.71 7.59 9.91
C SER A 37 10.29 6.38 10.64
N ASN A 38 9.59 5.24 10.63
CA ASN A 38 10.10 4.00 11.22
C ASN A 38 11.33 3.46 10.49
N ALA A 39 11.32 3.46 9.14
CA ALA A 39 12.48 3.02 8.38
C ALA A 39 13.71 3.89 8.63
N ASN A 40 13.52 5.21 8.71
CA ASN A 40 14.60 6.15 9.03
C ASN A 40 15.13 5.91 10.45
N LEU A 41 14.25 5.74 11.44
CA LEU A 41 14.65 5.48 12.83
C LEU A 41 15.43 4.17 12.99
N LEU A 42 15.08 3.15 12.19
CA LEU A 42 15.71 1.84 12.23
C LEU A 42 16.90 1.72 11.27
N GLU A 43 17.30 2.81 10.61
CA GLU A 43 18.39 2.85 9.60
C GLU A 43 18.19 1.81 8.47
N ILE A 44 16.92 1.56 8.11
CA ILE A 44 16.53 0.62 7.09
C ILE A 44 16.49 1.32 5.73
N ASP A 45 17.29 0.84 4.77
CA ASP A 45 17.16 1.28 3.37
C ASP A 45 15.88 0.73 2.72
N ARG A 46 14.90 1.61 2.54
CA ARG A 46 13.61 1.25 1.92
C ARG A 46 13.74 0.89 0.44
N GLY A 47 14.74 1.44 -0.26
CA GLY A 47 14.97 1.16 -1.67
C GLY A 47 15.21 -0.33 -1.87
N SER A 48 16.23 -0.87 -1.21
CA SER A 48 16.58 -2.29 -1.28
C SER A 48 15.46 -3.23 -0.83
N ILE A 49 14.70 -2.89 0.22
CA ILE A 49 13.56 -3.74 0.64
C ILE A 49 12.49 -3.84 -0.43
N LEU A 50 12.07 -2.72 -1.01
CA LEU A 50 11.02 -2.71 -2.03
C LEU A 50 11.50 -3.45 -3.29
N PHE A 51 12.75 -3.28 -3.68
CA PHE A 51 13.35 -3.99 -4.81
C PHE A 51 13.48 -5.51 -4.56
N ASN A 52 13.85 -5.92 -3.35
CA ASN A 52 14.00 -7.35 -3.01
C ASN A 52 12.64 -8.04 -2.86
N LYS A 53 11.64 -7.37 -2.29
CA LYS A 53 10.31 -7.95 -2.03
C LYS A 53 9.46 -8.03 -3.30
N ASN A 54 9.57 -7.03 -4.18
CA ASN A 54 8.91 -7.02 -5.48
C ASN A 54 9.96 -6.69 -6.55
N PRO A 55 10.63 -7.69 -7.14
CA PRO A 55 11.60 -7.47 -8.20
C PRO A 55 10.88 -6.99 -9.47
N TYR A 56 10.50 -5.71 -9.49
CA TYR A 56 9.84 -4.94 -10.55
C TYR A 56 8.60 -5.57 -11.22
N LYS A 57 8.00 -6.63 -10.68
CA LYS A 57 6.79 -7.22 -11.26
C LYS A 57 5.57 -6.63 -10.58
N CYS A 58 4.63 -6.12 -11.36
CA CYS A 58 3.37 -5.64 -10.79
C CYS A 58 2.65 -6.81 -10.09
N VAL A 59 2.29 -6.68 -8.81
CA VAL A 59 1.55 -7.73 -8.08
C VAL A 59 0.19 -8.07 -8.70
N ARG A 60 -0.34 -7.18 -9.55
CA ARG A 60 -1.62 -7.37 -10.26
C ARG A 60 -1.48 -8.20 -11.54
N CYS A 61 -0.45 -7.96 -12.35
CA CYS A 61 -0.30 -8.57 -13.68
C CYS A 61 1.01 -9.33 -13.90
N ASN A 62 1.92 -9.33 -12.92
CA ASN A 62 3.22 -9.99 -12.91
C ASN A 62 4.17 -9.63 -14.08
N SER A 63 3.90 -8.53 -14.80
CA SER A 63 4.63 -8.11 -16.00
C SER A 63 5.59 -6.93 -15.75
N LYS A 64 6.57 -6.75 -16.67
CA LYS A 64 7.50 -5.60 -16.78
C LYS A 64 7.51 -5.09 -18.23
N PRO A 65 7.06 -3.84 -18.54
CA PRO A 65 6.35 -2.89 -17.67
C PRO A 65 4.90 -3.33 -17.34
N CYS A 66 4.26 -2.64 -16.39
CA CYS A 66 2.85 -2.88 -16.03
C CYS A 66 1.94 -2.63 -17.25
N GLN A 67 1.11 -3.60 -17.61
CA GLN A 67 0.11 -3.43 -18.66
C GLN A 67 -1.19 -2.91 -18.04
N SER A 68 -1.54 -1.66 -18.33
CA SER A 68 -2.63 -0.90 -17.70
C SER A 68 -4.06 -1.38 -18.01
N ASN A 69 -4.26 -2.51 -18.70
CA ASN A 69 -5.58 -2.92 -19.19
C ASN A 69 -6.03 -4.35 -18.79
N THR A 70 -5.41 -4.99 -17.79
CA THR A 70 -5.81 -6.36 -17.40
C THR A 70 -6.90 -6.36 -16.32
N SER A 71 -8.14 -6.63 -16.72
CA SER A 71 -9.22 -7.05 -15.83
C SER A 71 -8.85 -8.41 -15.22
N ARG A 72 -8.93 -8.53 -13.89
CA ARG A 72 -8.65 -9.77 -13.16
C ARG A 72 -9.68 -10.82 -13.61
N ARG A 73 -9.31 -11.74 -14.51
CA ARG A 73 -10.04 -13.02 -14.64
C ARG A 73 -9.59 -13.90 -13.49
N GLU A 74 -10.56 -14.28 -12.67
CA GLU A 74 -10.48 -15.15 -11.52
C GLU A 74 -9.53 -16.33 -11.73
N LYS A 75 -8.60 -16.54 -10.78
CA LYS A 75 -8.22 -17.88 -10.33
C LYS A 75 -7.94 -17.84 -8.84
N THR A 76 -8.85 -18.47 -8.12
CA THR A 76 -8.71 -19.14 -6.82
C THR A 76 -7.33 -19.78 -6.67
N VAL A 77 -6.77 -19.78 -5.46
CA VAL A 77 -6.00 -20.91 -4.88
C VAL A 77 -5.68 -20.58 -3.41
N PHE A 78 -6.30 -21.39 -2.53
CA PHE A 78 -6.11 -21.68 -1.10
C PHE A 78 -5.88 -20.54 -0.09
#